data_AF-A0A965PJU5-F1
#
_entry.id   AF-A0A965PJU5-F1
#
_cell.length_a   1.000
_cell.length_b   1.000
_cell.length_c   1.000
_cell.angle_alpha   90.00
_cell.angle_beta   90.00
_cell.angle_gamma   90.00
#
_symmetry.space_group_name_H-M   'P 1'
#
loop_
_entity.id
_entity.type
_entity.pdbx_description
1 polymer ?
#
loop_
_entity_poly.entity_id
_entity_poly.type
_entity_poly.pdbx_seq_one_letter_code
_entity_poly.pdbx_strand_id
1 'polypeptide(L)'
;MQMWNEWHCAGPDGQIESKKLCVGHRCERYLSEQNCCPGGAWAARRDICPLYDRHIVGSGDSMMVEGWTGHQVKRCLRLMNEPMARHFREWSEVAYAKVRGEIACLPGDAMHLHHGSLADRQYHSRWFPVVNGGYDPATHVEVDENGLLRWTDSAPETLVEWVRGYFASRNEDG
;
A
#
# COMPACT_ATOMS: atom_id res chain seq x y z
N MET A 1 -2.50 -15.28 1.73
CA MET A 1 -1.58 -16.01 0.85
C MET A 1 -1.34 -15.20 -0.41
N GLN A 2 -0.09 -14.97 -0.80
CA GLN A 2 0.25 -14.34 -2.07
C GLN A 2 0.28 -15.41 -3.18
N MET A 3 -0.15 -15.07 -4.39
CA MET A 3 -0.41 -16.08 -5.42
C MET A 3 0.83 -16.59 -6.17
N TRP A 4 2.02 -16.07 -5.86
CA TRP A 4 3.31 -16.47 -6.45
C TRP A 4 4.46 -16.12 -5.50
N ASN A 5 5.65 -16.69 -5.73
CA ASN A 5 6.85 -16.43 -4.94
C ASN A 5 7.86 -15.54 -5.68
N GLU A 6 7.92 -15.62 -7.01
CA GLU A 6 8.82 -14.79 -7.83
C GLU A 6 8.04 -13.79 -8.70
N TRP A 7 8.62 -12.62 -8.87
CA TRP A 7 8.05 -11.53 -9.63
C TRP A 7 9.08 -11.00 -10.62
N HIS A 8 8.79 -11.12 -11.91
CA HIS A 8 9.64 -10.64 -12.99
C HIS A 8 9.09 -9.31 -13.51
N CYS A 9 9.90 -8.25 -13.45
CA CYS A 9 9.55 -6.95 -14.02
C CYS A 9 10.14 -6.87 -15.42
N ALA A 10 9.27 -6.77 -16.42
CA ALA A 10 9.68 -6.59 -17.81
C ALA A 10 9.98 -5.12 -18.12
N GLY A 11 11.01 -4.90 -18.93
CA GLY A 11 11.28 -3.63 -19.59
C GLY A 11 10.41 -3.44 -20.84
N PRO A 12 10.56 -2.30 -21.55
CA PRO A 12 9.76 -1.96 -22.71
C PRO A 12 9.77 -3.01 -23.83
N ASP A 13 10.88 -3.71 -24.02
CA ASP A 13 11.04 -4.72 -25.08
C ASP A 13 10.77 -6.16 -24.57
N GLY A 14 10.20 -6.30 -23.37
CA GLY A 14 9.85 -7.59 -22.77
C GLY A 14 11.01 -8.31 -22.08
N GLN A 15 12.23 -7.77 -22.09
CA GLN A 15 13.36 -8.27 -21.33
C GLN A 15 13.09 -8.18 -19.82
N ILE A 16 13.57 -9.16 -19.04
CA ILE A 16 13.47 -9.09 -17.58
C ILE A 16 14.55 -8.14 -17.06
N GLU A 17 14.15 -6.98 -16.55
CA GLU A 17 15.06 -5.97 -16.00
C GLU A 17 15.31 -6.16 -14.51
N SER A 18 14.34 -6.71 -13.78
CA SER A 18 14.53 -7.07 -12.38
C SER A 18 13.68 -8.25 -11.96
N LYS A 19 14.15 -8.94 -10.92
CA LYS A 19 13.43 -10.00 -10.24
C LYS A 19 13.25 -9.62 -8.78
N LYS A 20 12.05 -9.83 -8.26
CA LYS A 20 11.70 -9.58 -6.86
C LYS A 20 11.09 -10.83 -6.27
N LEU A 21 11.23 -10.97 -4.96
CA LEU A 21 10.55 -12.03 -4.23
C LEU A 21 9.33 -11.47 -3.53
N CYS A 22 8.32 -12.31 -3.40
CA CYS A 22 7.07 -11.98 -2.76
C CYS A 22 7.20 -12.02 -1.24
N VAL A 23 6.39 -11.22 -0.53
CA VAL A 23 6.38 -11.17 0.94
C VAL A 23 6.11 -12.55 1.53
N GLY A 24 5.16 -13.29 0.97
CA GLY A 24 4.84 -14.63 1.45
C GLY A 24 5.96 -15.66 1.29
N HIS A 25 6.98 -15.38 0.46
CA HIS A 25 8.17 -16.22 0.32
C HIS A 25 9.26 -15.87 1.34
N ARG A 26 9.29 -14.62 1.79
CA ARG A 26 10.33 -14.08 2.69
C ARG A 26 9.89 -13.98 4.14
N CYS A 27 8.60 -14.11 4.46
CA CYS A 27 8.04 -13.93 5.80
C CYS A 27 8.58 -12.64 6.45
N GLU A 28 9.07 -12.72 7.69
CA GLU A 28 9.68 -11.61 8.45
C GLU A 28 10.94 -10.99 7.78
N ARG A 29 11.48 -11.56 6.69
CA ARG A 29 12.59 -10.95 5.94
C ARG A 29 12.16 -9.87 4.95
N TYR A 30 10.85 -9.71 4.69
CA TYR A 30 10.32 -8.49 4.05
C TYR A 30 10.86 -7.23 4.72
N LEU A 31 11.15 -7.34 6.01
CA LEU A 31 11.51 -6.24 6.88
C LEU A 31 12.93 -5.71 6.70
N SER A 32 13.82 -6.45 6.01
CA SER A 32 15.24 -6.12 5.87
C SER A 32 15.74 -6.02 4.42
N GLU A 33 14.96 -6.46 3.43
CA GLU A 33 15.40 -6.55 2.03
C GLU A 33 14.69 -5.54 1.11
N GLN A 34 15.46 -4.76 0.34
CA GLN A 34 14.92 -3.77 -0.60
C GLN A 34 14.23 -4.39 -1.84
N ASN A 35 14.41 -5.69 -2.09
CA ASN A 35 13.92 -6.41 -3.28
C ASN A 35 12.67 -7.28 -3.05
N CYS A 36 11.84 -6.92 -2.08
CA CYS A 36 10.59 -7.64 -1.79
C CYS A 36 9.35 -6.91 -2.30
N CYS A 37 8.37 -7.64 -2.83
CA CYS A 37 7.14 -7.11 -3.44
C CYS A 37 5.89 -7.47 -2.62
N PRO A 38 5.23 -6.49 -1.95
CA PRO A 38 3.98 -6.72 -1.22
C PRO A 38 2.74 -6.73 -2.12
N GLY A 39 2.83 -6.18 -3.33
CA GLY A 39 1.70 -6.01 -4.23
C GLY A 39 1.26 -7.28 -4.96
N GLY A 40 0.39 -7.12 -5.96
CA GLY A 40 -0.12 -8.21 -6.79
C GLY A 40 -1.37 -8.89 -6.24
N ALA A 41 -1.49 -10.19 -6.48
CA ALA A 41 -2.70 -10.93 -6.12
C ALA A 41 -2.54 -11.67 -4.79
N TRP A 42 -3.62 -11.59 -4.00
CA TRP A 42 -3.73 -12.17 -2.68
C TRP A 42 -5.00 -13.01 -2.57
N ALA A 43 -4.90 -14.16 -1.91
CA ALA A 43 -6.03 -14.98 -1.49
C ALA A 43 -6.09 -15.02 0.04
N ALA A 44 -7.27 -14.71 0.57
CA ALA A 44 -7.56 -14.76 2.00
C ALA A 44 -9.05 -14.98 2.24
N ARG A 45 -9.42 -15.45 3.43
CA ARG A 45 -10.81 -15.44 3.86
C ARG A 45 -11.24 -13.99 4.14
N ARG A 46 -12.48 -13.64 3.76
CA ARG A 46 -13.03 -12.29 3.90
C ARG A 46 -13.02 -11.79 5.35
N ASP A 47 -13.24 -12.68 6.32
CA ASP A 47 -13.25 -12.38 7.75
C ASP A 47 -11.85 -12.08 8.34
N ILE A 48 -10.81 -12.64 7.73
CA ILE A 48 -9.40 -12.51 8.16
C ILE A 48 -8.76 -11.23 7.59
N CYS A 49 -9.14 -10.82 6.38
CA CYS A 49 -8.40 -9.84 5.60
C CYS A 49 -9.21 -8.54 5.38
N PRO A 50 -9.41 -7.71 6.43
CA PRO A 50 -9.93 -6.36 6.20
C PRO A 50 -8.89 -5.55 5.43
N LEU A 51 -9.30 -4.79 4.43
CA LEU A 51 -8.43 -3.84 3.73
C LEU A 51 -8.30 -2.54 4.55
N TYR A 52 -7.09 -1.99 4.61
CA TYR A 52 -6.85 -0.65 5.12
C TYR A 52 -7.11 0.34 4.00
N ASP A 53 -8.13 1.17 4.18
CA ASP A 53 -8.67 2.07 3.16
C ASP A 53 -8.29 3.54 3.40
N ARG A 54 -7.63 3.86 4.51
CA ARG A 54 -7.28 5.25 4.86
C ARG A 54 -5.93 5.73 4.31
N HIS A 55 -5.25 4.91 3.52
CA HIS A 55 -3.99 5.30 2.89
C HIS A 55 -4.19 5.86 1.48
N ILE A 56 -4.70 7.09 1.42
CA ILE A 56 -5.43 7.65 0.26
C ILE A 56 -4.62 7.93 -1.02
N VAL A 57 -3.29 7.85 -0.99
CA VAL A 57 -2.42 8.11 -2.15
C VAL A 57 -1.55 6.91 -2.56
N GLY A 58 -1.91 5.68 -2.15
CA GLY A 58 -1.27 4.44 -2.61
C GLY A 58 -0.44 3.72 -1.54
N SER A 59 0.34 2.69 -1.91
CA SER A 59 1.08 1.82 -0.95
C SER A 59 0.20 1.04 0.03
N GLY A 60 -1.07 0.83 -0.31
CA GLY A 60 -1.98 0.01 0.48
C GLY A 60 -1.40 -1.37 0.76
N ASP A 61 -0.82 -2.05 -0.24
CA ASP A 61 -0.16 -3.36 -0.06
C ASP A 61 0.90 -3.38 1.07
N SER A 62 1.72 -2.35 1.13
CA SER A 62 2.79 -2.18 2.11
C SER A 62 2.21 -1.94 3.50
N MET A 63 1.17 -1.10 3.58
CA MET A 63 0.40 -0.86 4.80
C MET A 63 -0.24 -2.14 5.33
N MET A 64 -0.83 -2.93 4.45
CA MET A 64 -1.47 -4.19 4.78
C MET A 64 -0.47 -5.17 5.39
N VAL A 65 0.67 -5.35 4.73
CA VAL A 65 1.75 -6.24 5.23
C VAL A 65 2.32 -5.74 6.56
N GLU A 66 2.55 -4.44 6.73
CA GLU A 66 3.01 -3.87 8.00
C GLU A 66 2.01 -4.14 9.14
N GLY A 67 0.70 -4.02 8.88
CA GLY A 67 -0.31 -4.31 9.89
C GLY A 67 -0.46 -5.79 10.20
N TRP A 68 -0.46 -6.65 9.19
CA TRP A 68 -0.58 -8.11 9.36
C TRP A 68 0.60 -8.75 10.11
N THR A 69 1.76 -8.09 10.09
CA THR A 69 2.99 -8.56 10.75
C THR A 69 3.26 -7.86 12.09
N GLY A 70 2.33 -7.00 12.56
CA GLY A 70 2.41 -6.39 13.88
C GLY A 70 3.44 -5.26 13.99
N HIS A 71 3.52 -4.40 12.96
CA HIS A 71 4.27 -3.14 12.99
C HIS A 71 5.79 -3.23 13.12
N GLN A 72 6.36 -4.41 12.94
CA GLN A 72 7.81 -4.61 13.06
C GLN A 72 8.61 -3.74 12.06
N VAL A 73 7.96 -3.28 10.98
CA VAL A 73 8.55 -2.35 10.02
C VAL A 73 7.86 -1.01 10.02
N LYS A 74 8.66 -0.01 10.38
CA LYS A 74 8.26 1.39 10.36
C LYS A 74 8.50 2.03 8.99
N ARG A 75 8.34 1.34 7.85
CA ARG A 75 8.78 1.90 6.55
C ARG A 75 7.80 2.99 6.13
N CYS A 76 6.51 2.66 6.06
CA CYS A 76 5.47 3.65 5.80
C CYS A 76 5.19 4.50 7.05
N LEU A 77 5.15 3.89 8.24
CA LEU A 77 4.90 4.60 9.50
C LEU A 77 5.88 5.74 9.80
N ARG A 78 7.15 5.64 9.40
CA ARG A 78 8.14 6.72 9.62
C ARG A 78 7.83 8.02 8.89
N LEU A 79 6.98 7.96 7.86
CA LEU A 79 6.65 9.08 7.01
C LEU A 79 5.30 9.70 7.36
N MET A 80 4.58 9.16 8.34
CA MET A 80 3.23 9.61 8.70
C MET A 80 3.24 10.72 9.73
N ASN A 81 2.24 11.60 9.64
CA ASN A 81 1.89 12.46 10.77
C ASN A 81 1.21 11.63 11.88
N GLU A 82 1.07 12.21 13.08
CA GLU A 82 0.54 11.49 14.23
C GLU A 82 -0.91 10.98 14.07
N PRO A 83 -1.87 11.76 13.51
CA PRO A 83 -3.21 11.26 13.23
C PRO A 83 -3.22 10.00 12.35
N MET A 84 -2.45 10.01 11.26
CA MET A 84 -2.30 8.85 10.38
C MET A 84 -1.70 7.65 11.12
N ALA A 85 -0.61 7.87 11.86
CA ALA A 85 0.08 6.82 12.60
C ALA A 85 -0.82 6.20 13.69
N ARG A 86 -1.66 6.99 14.35
CA ARG A 86 -2.63 6.53 15.35
C ARG A 86 -3.71 5.66 14.73
N HIS A 87 -4.40 6.18 13.71
CA HIS A 87 -5.46 5.44 13.04
C HIS A 87 -4.94 4.12 12.45
N PHE A 88 -3.73 4.15 11.85
CA PHE A 88 -3.13 2.91 11.35
C PHE A 88 -2.87 1.92 12.47
N ARG A 89 -2.27 2.34 13.61
CA ARG A 89 -2.03 1.49 14.79
C ARG A 89 -3.30 0.79 15.28
N GLU A 90 -4.40 1.52 15.42
CA GLU A 90 -5.68 0.96 15.86
C GLU A 90 -6.19 -0.13 14.89
N TRP A 91 -6.16 0.14 13.58
CA TRP A 91 -6.58 -0.83 12.58
C TRP A 91 -5.73 -2.11 12.58
N SER A 92 -4.42 -1.94 12.73
CA SER A 92 -3.44 -3.02 12.57
C SER A 92 -3.29 -3.88 13.83
N GLU A 93 -3.61 -3.38 15.02
CA GLU A 93 -3.81 -4.23 16.20
C GLU A 93 -4.86 -5.31 15.92
N VAL A 94 -6.00 -4.92 15.31
CA VAL A 94 -7.06 -5.85 14.91
C VAL A 94 -6.59 -6.77 13.78
N ALA A 95 -5.90 -6.22 12.77
CA ALA A 95 -5.41 -7.00 11.64
C ALA A 95 -4.37 -8.05 12.07
N TYR A 96 -3.43 -7.67 12.95
CA TYR A 96 -2.42 -8.56 13.51
C TYR A 96 -3.05 -9.65 14.36
N ALA A 97 -4.05 -9.34 15.20
CA ALA A 97 -4.74 -10.35 16.00
C ALA A 97 -5.36 -11.47 15.14
N LYS A 98 -5.77 -11.16 13.90
CA LYS A 98 -6.32 -12.12 12.94
C LYS A 98 -5.26 -12.88 12.15
N VAL A 99 -4.20 -12.19 11.69
CA VAL A 99 -3.21 -12.77 10.76
C VAL A 99 -1.98 -13.31 11.48
N ARG A 100 -1.53 -12.65 12.56
CA ARG A 100 -0.38 -13.03 13.38
C ARG A 100 0.90 -13.28 12.59
N GLY A 101 1.10 -12.53 11.50
CA GLY A 101 2.22 -12.70 10.58
C GLY A 101 2.20 -13.99 9.74
N GLU A 102 1.12 -14.79 9.80
CA GLU A 102 0.98 -16.05 9.05
C GLU A 102 0.69 -15.78 7.56
N ILE A 103 1.74 -15.37 6.84
CA ILE A 103 1.69 -15.06 5.41
C ILE A 103 2.47 -16.12 4.64
N ALA A 104 1.80 -16.80 3.71
CA ALA A 104 2.39 -17.77 2.80
C ALA A 104 2.31 -17.28 1.33
N CYS A 105 3.06 -17.93 0.45
CA CYS A 105 2.92 -17.80 -1.00
C CYS A 105 2.79 -19.16 -1.69
N LEU A 106 2.20 -19.18 -2.89
CA LEU A 106 2.28 -20.34 -3.78
C LEU A 106 3.62 -20.31 -4.55
N PRO A 107 4.21 -21.48 -4.87
CA PRO A 107 5.31 -21.55 -5.82
C PRO A 107 4.81 -21.19 -7.22
N GLY A 108 5.51 -20.28 -7.89
CA GLY A 108 5.18 -19.82 -9.23
C GLY A 108 5.68 -18.41 -9.50
N ASP A 109 5.62 -18.02 -10.77
CA ASP A 109 6.14 -16.74 -11.25
C ASP A 109 4.98 -15.85 -11.70
N ALA A 110 5.13 -14.55 -11.48
CA ALA A 110 4.33 -13.52 -12.14
C ALA A 110 5.19 -12.61 -13.00
N MET A 111 4.64 -12.21 -14.15
CA MET A 111 5.23 -11.19 -15.02
C MET A 111 4.49 -9.87 -14.84
N HIS A 112 5.20 -8.83 -14.44
CA HIS A 112 4.71 -7.46 -14.45
C HIS A 112 5.24 -6.77 -15.70
N LEU A 113 4.35 -6.67 -16.68
CA LEU A 113 4.61 -6.04 -17.96
C LEU A 113 4.95 -4.57 -17.79
N HIS A 114 5.72 -4.04 -18.73
CA HIS A 114 6.04 -2.63 -18.76
C HIS A 114 4.76 -1.79 -18.97
N HIS A 115 4.58 -0.77 -18.15
CA HIS A 115 3.50 0.21 -18.26
C HIS A 115 4.05 1.58 -17.85
N GLY A 116 4.86 2.18 -18.71
CA GLY A 116 5.45 3.48 -18.45
C GLY A 116 6.57 3.50 -17.40
N SER A 117 7.20 4.66 -17.29
CA SER A 117 8.38 4.86 -16.46
C SER A 117 8.03 4.87 -14.97
N LEU A 118 8.98 4.48 -14.11
CA LEU A 118 8.82 4.62 -12.65
C LEU A 118 8.90 6.08 -12.19
N ALA A 119 9.56 6.95 -12.97
CA ALA A 119 9.76 8.36 -12.62
C ALA A 119 8.43 9.13 -12.53
N ASP A 120 7.47 8.77 -13.39
CA ASP A 120 6.18 9.44 -13.48
C ASP A 120 5.18 8.99 -12.39
N ARG A 121 5.54 7.98 -11.57
CA ARG A 121 4.66 7.37 -10.56
C ARG A 121 4.67 8.06 -9.20
N GLN A 122 5.61 8.98 -8.98
CA GLN A 122 5.69 9.87 -7.81
C GLN A 122 5.64 9.14 -6.44
N TYR A 123 6.10 7.89 -6.36
CA TYR A 123 5.90 7.03 -5.18
C TYR A 123 6.45 7.58 -3.87
N HIS A 124 7.56 8.33 -3.92
CA HIS A 124 8.18 8.93 -2.75
C HIS A 124 7.61 10.32 -2.43
N SER A 125 7.39 11.16 -3.44
CA SER A 125 6.99 12.56 -3.23
C SER A 125 5.51 12.72 -2.86
N ARG A 126 4.63 11.81 -3.29
CA ARG A 126 3.17 11.91 -3.07
C ARG A 126 2.72 11.98 -1.61
N TRP A 127 3.55 11.52 -0.69
CA TRP A 127 3.22 11.47 0.74
C TRP A 127 3.32 12.82 1.42
N PHE A 128 4.30 13.64 1.02
CA PHE A 128 4.63 14.86 1.75
C PHE A 128 3.46 15.84 1.81
N PRO A 129 2.70 16.10 0.72
CA PRO A 129 1.58 17.05 0.80
C PRO A 129 0.42 16.53 1.65
N VAL A 130 0.18 15.21 1.68
CA VAL A 130 -0.84 14.60 2.56
C VAL A 130 -0.43 14.73 4.02
N VAL A 131 0.82 14.40 4.33
CA VAL A 131 1.37 14.41 5.69
C VAL A 131 1.45 15.83 6.23
N ASN A 132 2.06 16.74 5.47
CA ASN A 132 2.26 18.14 5.84
C ASN A 132 0.96 18.96 5.77
N GLY A 133 0.01 18.54 4.93
CA GLY A 133 -1.34 19.10 4.87
C GLY A 133 -2.23 18.72 6.06
N GLY A 134 -1.68 17.99 7.04
CA GLY A 134 -2.38 17.66 8.28
C GLY A 134 -3.50 16.64 8.10
N TYR A 135 -3.39 15.74 7.11
CA TYR A 135 -4.40 14.71 6.87
C TYR A 135 -4.66 13.87 8.14
N ASP A 136 -5.93 13.80 8.52
CA ASP A 136 -6.43 12.96 9.61
C ASP A 136 -7.44 11.94 9.06
N PRO A 137 -7.06 10.65 8.99
CA PRO A 137 -7.95 9.57 8.56
C PRO A 137 -9.27 9.43 9.31
N ALA A 138 -9.31 9.83 10.58
CA ALA A 138 -10.47 9.61 11.45
C ALA A 138 -11.56 10.66 11.22
N THR A 139 -11.19 11.82 10.68
CA THR A 139 -12.09 12.96 10.53
C THR A 139 -12.26 13.37 9.07
N HIS A 140 -11.20 13.38 8.26
CA HIS A 140 -11.24 13.94 6.90
C HIS A 140 -11.87 13.01 5.87
N VAL A 141 -11.96 11.71 6.14
CA VAL A 141 -12.60 10.75 5.22
C VAL A 141 -13.53 9.81 5.96
N GLU A 142 -14.55 9.35 5.26
CA GLU A 142 -15.48 8.35 5.75
C GLU A 142 -15.92 7.42 4.62
N VAL A 143 -16.50 6.27 4.99
CA VAL A 143 -17.09 5.34 4.03
C VAL A 143 -18.57 5.69 3.90
N ASP A 144 -19.02 5.92 2.67
CA ASP A 144 -20.42 6.24 2.38
C ASP A 144 -21.32 4.98 2.38
N GLU A 145 -22.60 5.20 2.13
CA GLU A 145 -23.62 4.14 2.02
C GLU A 145 -23.38 3.13 0.90
N ASN A 146 -22.54 3.47 -0.09
CA ASN A 146 -22.14 2.58 -1.19
C ASN A 146 -20.85 1.80 -0.87
N GLY A 147 -20.25 2.03 0.30
CA GLY A 147 -18.98 1.43 0.68
C GLY A 147 -17.76 2.11 0.06
N LEU A 148 -17.91 3.33 -0.47
CA LEU A 148 -16.83 4.10 -1.08
C LEU A 148 -16.26 5.13 -0.10
N LEU A 149 -14.95 5.33 -0.17
CA LEU A 149 -14.29 6.37 0.60
C LEU A 149 -14.65 7.74 0.01
N ARG A 150 -15.15 8.65 0.84
CA ARG A 150 -15.41 10.05 0.49
C ARG A 150 -14.78 11.01 1.50
N TRP A 151 -14.60 12.26 1.06
CA TRP A 151 -14.20 13.35 1.94
C TRP A 151 -15.38 13.77 2.84
N THR A 152 -15.04 14.22 4.05
CA THR A 152 -15.98 14.87 4.96
C THR A 152 -15.85 16.39 4.87
N ASP A 153 -16.79 17.12 5.45
CA ASP A 153 -16.76 18.58 5.54
C ASP A 153 -15.59 19.12 6.38
N SER A 154 -14.95 18.25 7.18
CA SER A 154 -13.76 18.63 7.98
C SER A 154 -12.46 18.57 7.20
N ALA A 155 -12.45 17.95 6.02
CA ALA A 155 -11.25 17.85 5.18
C ALA A 155 -10.85 19.24 4.65
N PRO A 156 -9.58 19.66 4.80
CA PRO A 156 -9.12 20.91 4.21
C PRO A 156 -9.28 20.91 2.69
N GLU A 157 -9.95 21.93 2.14
CA GLU A 157 -10.20 22.04 0.70
C GLU A 157 -8.91 21.95 -0.13
N THR A 158 -7.83 22.59 0.35
CA THR A 158 -6.50 22.53 -0.27
C THR A 158 -5.93 21.10 -0.37
N LEU A 159 -6.21 20.25 0.62
CA LEU A 159 -5.82 18.84 0.58
C LEU A 159 -6.65 18.08 -0.44
N VAL A 160 -7.96 18.32 -0.48
CA VAL A 160 -8.88 17.68 -1.44
C VAL A 160 -8.48 18.02 -2.88
N GLU A 161 -8.24 19.30 -3.16
CA GLU A 161 -7.78 19.78 -4.46
C GLU A 161 -6.44 19.19 -4.85
N TRP A 162 -5.48 19.14 -3.91
CA TRP A 162 -4.17 18.56 -4.16
C TRP A 162 -4.29 17.07 -4.51
N VAL A 163 -5.08 16.28 -3.78
CA VAL A 163 -5.27 14.85 -4.07
C VAL A 163 -5.94 14.65 -5.43
N ARG A 164 -6.93 15.49 -5.77
CA ARG A 164 -7.57 15.47 -7.10
C ARG A 164 -6.54 15.73 -8.20
N GLY A 165 -5.71 16.75 -8.03
CA GLY A 165 -4.62 17.08 -8.96
C GLY A 165 -3.58 15.96 -9.07
N TYR A 166 -3.21 15.33 -7.95
CA TYR A 166 -2.30 14.19 -7.92
C TYR A 166 -2.77 13.09 -8.86
N PHE A 167 -4.00 12.60 -8.70
CA PHE A 167 -4.53 11.53 -9.55
C PHE A 167 -4.66 11.95 -11.02
N ALA A 168 -5.07 13.19 -11.30
CA ALA A 168 -5.15 13.70 -12.67
C ALA A 168 -3.79 13.83 -13.37
N SER A 169 -2.72 14.04 -12.61
CA SER A 169 -1.36 14.23 -13.15
C SER A 169 -0.60 12.93 -13.45
N ARG A 170 -1.18 11.77 -13.10
CA ARG A 170 -0.50 10.47 -13.24
C ARG A 170 -0.50 10.06 -14.71
N ASN A 171 0.70 10.05 -15.31
CA ASN A 171 0.91 9.56 -16.68
C ASN A 171 1.56 8.17 -16.63
N GLU A 172 0.80 7.17 -16.19
CA GLU A 172 1.32 5.82 -15.90
C GLU A 172 1.05 4.79 -17.00
N ASP A 173 0.20 5.10 -17.97
CA ASP A 173 -0.25 4.10 -18.96
C ASP A 173 0.64 4.00 -20.22
N GLY A 174 1.64 4.88 -20.36
CA GLY A 174 2.60 4.87 -21.47
C GLY A 174 2.06 5.37 -22.81
#